data_AF-A0A813KI36-F1
#
_entry.id   AF-A0A813KI36-F1
#
_cell.length_a   1.000
_cell.length_b   1.000
_cell.length_c   1.000
_cell.angle_alpha   90.00
_cell.angle_beta   90.00
_cell.angle_gamma   90.00
#
_symmetry.space_group_name_H-M   'P 1'
#
loop_
_entity.id
_entity.type
_entity.pdbx_description
1 polymer ?
#
loop_
_entity_poly.entity_id
_entity_poly.type
_entity_poly.pdbx_seq_one_letter_code
_entity_poly.pdbx_strand_id
1 'polypeptide(L)'
;MAVSPLQRAKPAFVIVLQSIAAAYSVQLDVTRESADNLVTSAFRRVAKKVHPDKGGKLVDSQRLLAARQLWEDALRAASANGRPVSGKSSATSSSQFSLSWAAESRREFRIQSGAALLTYQGFNGLDHWRRFVSFVGSSFKRWRVKHWCATLETNTDGTDHAHLMLQFTQVVDRTTRSFMFEGLRRMWRKRCEAASPDLAGNDAYGKQVPLCRAVPLWAGISEGGFATVVFHKSKKLCTVEWADIVNGGKLTNAIRSLSPTKPRGPWWVLCDNETFLRTAVSQAAHKAQGISLWSVPPRSPDLNPFEKFWAWMRRTLRQKDWADLRAGRKALDKKAYQARVRSTCRTKRAQAVAASCAGGLRKVCKEVVAKKGAMARS
;
A
#
# COMPACT_ATOMS: atom_id res chain seq x y z
N MET A 1 28.31 36.86 5.40
CA MET A 1 27.37 35.84 5.93
C MET A 1 27.68 34.50 5.28
N ALA A 2 27.65 33.39 6.02
CA ALA A 2 27.93 32.06 5.46
C ALA A 2 26.72 31.56 4.64
N VAL A 3 26.93 31.19 3.38
CA VAL A 3 25.87 30.65 2.50
C VAL A 3 25.52 29.23 2.95
N SER A 4 24.22 28.98 3.20
CA SER A 4 23.79 27.67 3.71
C SER A 4 24.08 26.54 2.71
N PRO A 5 24.26 25.28 3.18
CA PRO A 5 24.42 24.13 2.29
C PRO A 5 23.30 24.00 1.26
N LEU A 6 22.05 24.32 1.64
CA LEU A 6 20.89 24.31 0.75
C LEU A 6 20.98 25.37 -0.36
N GLN A 7 21.40 26.60 -0.02
CA GLN A 7 21.63 27.69 -0.98
C GLN A 7 22.78 27.40 -1.96
N ARG A 8 23.70 26.47 -1.65
CA ARG A 8 24.72 26.00 -2.60
C ARG A 8 24.27 24.79 -3.42
N ALA A 9 23.57 23.84 -2.81
CA ALA A 9 23.16 22.60 -3.47
C ALA A 9 22.07 22.82 -4.54
N LYS A 10 21.11 23.72 -4.30
CA LYS A 10 20.01 23.98 -5.26
C LYS A 10 20.50 24.62 -6.57
N PRO A 11 21.31 25.70 -6.58
CA PRO A 11 21.87 26.22 -7.83
C PRO A 11 22.75 25.21 -8.56
N ALA A 12 23.60 24.45 -7.85
CA ALA A 12 24.44 23.41 -8.45
C ALA A 12 23.60 22.32 -9.15
N PHE A 13 22.49 21.89 -8.54
CA PHE A 13 21.57 20.95 -9.16
C PHE A 13 20.86 21.55 -10.40
N VAL A 14 20.41 22.80 -10.34
CA VAL A 14 19.78 23.47 -11.49
C VAL A 14 20.75 23.63 -12.66
N ILE A 15 22.03 23.94 -12.42
CA ILE A 15 23.06 24.01 -13.47
C ILE A 15 23.26 22.65 -14.16
N VAL A 16 23.38 21.56 -13.39
CA VAL A 16 23.49 20.19 -13.95
C VAL A 16 22.22 19.82 -14.73
N LEU A 17 21.05 20.15 -14.18
CA LEU A 17 19.75 19.89 -14.80
C LEU A 17 19.59 20.64 -16.14
N GLN A 18 19.96 21.92 -16.22
CA GLN A 18 19.94 22.72 -17.45
C GLN A 18 20.95 22.22 -18.48
N SER A 19 22.19 21.95 -18.06
CA SER A 19 23.26 21.42 -18.94
C SER A 19 22.86 20.10 -19.60
N ILE A 20 22.29 19.18 -18.82
CA ILE A 20 21.80 17.90 -19.34
C ILE A 20 20.52 18.11 -20.17
N ALA A 21 19.63 19.01 -19.79
CA ALA A 21 18.44 19.31 -20.59
C ALA A 21 18.80 19.83 -22.00
N ALA A 22 19.78 20.73 -22.10
CA ALA A 22 20.29 21.23 -23.38
C ALA A 22 20.87 20.11 -24.26
N ALA A 23 21.69 19.22 -23.69
CA ALA A 23 22.28 18.08 -24.41
C ALA A 23 21.26 17.07 -24.98
N TYR A 24 20.01 17.08 -24.48
CA TYR A 24 18.91 16.22 -24.92
C TYR A 24 17.74 17.02 -25.54
N SER A 25 17.99 18.28 -25.93
CA SER A 25 17.01 19.20 -26.54
C SER A 25 15.70 19.35 -25.74
N VAL A 26 15.79 19.31 -24.41
CA VAL A 26 14.66 19.50 -23.49
C VAL A 26 14.61 20.97 -23.05
N GLN A 27 13.65 21.74 -23.55
CA GLN A 27 13.41 23.10 -23.04
C GLN A 27 12.91 23.06 -21.59
N LEU A 28 13.61 23.76 -20.70
CA LEU A 28 13.25 23.95 -19.30
C LEU A 28 13.16 25.44 -18.96
N ASP A 29 12.04 25.82 -18.39
CA ASP A 29 11.85 27.12 -17.74
C ASP A 29 11.97 26.94 -16.22
N VAL A 30 13.21 26.76 -15.74
CA VAL A 30 13.55 26.76 -14.31
C VAL A 30 14.86 27.49 -14.10
N THR A 31 14.88 28.33 -13.07
CA THR A 31 16.05 29.09 -12.60
C THR A 31 16.47 28.59 -11.21
N ARG A 32 17.61 29.07 -10.71
CA ARG A 32 18.07 28.73 -9.35
C ARG A 32 17.10 29.18 -8.24
N GLU A 33 16.29 30.20 -8.51
CA GLU A 33 15.29 30.74 -7.58
C GLU A 33 13.91 30.07 -7.71
N SER A 34 13.66 29.27 -8.76
CA SER A 34 12.37 28.60 -8.98
C SER A 34 11.97 27.71 -7.81
N ALA A 35 10.67 27.64 -7.52
CA ALA A 35 10.13 26.82 -6.43
C ALA A 35 10.47 25.31 -6.58
N ASP A 36 10.69 24.63 -5.46
CA ASP A 36 11.24 23.26 -5.43
C ASP A 36 10.36 22.22 -6.16
N ASN A 37 9.04 22.46 -6.22
CA ASN A 37 8.09 21.66 -6.99
C ASN A 37 8.29 21.80 -8.52
N LEU A 38 8.66 23.00 -9.00
CA LEU A 38 8.99 23.24 -10.41
C LEU A 38 10.31 22.55 -10.78
N VAL A 39 11.35 22.72 -9.95
CA VAL A 39 12.66 22.05 -10.14
C VAL A 39 12.50 20.52 -10.13
N THR A 40 11.69 19.98 -9.22
CA THR A 40 11.35 18.54 -9.17
C THR A 40 10.61 18.07 -10.43
N SER A 41 9.74 18.90 -10.99
CA SER A 41 8.98 18.57 -12.20
C SER A 41 9.84 18.63 -13.46
N ALA A 42 10.74 19.60 -13.55
CA ALA A 42 11.77 19.71 -14.58
C ALA A 42 12.71 18.48 -14.57
N PHE A 43 13.19 18.06 -13.39
CA PHE A 43 13.97 16.82 -13.24
C PHE A 43 13.25 15.62 -13.84
N ARG A 44 11.95 15.42 -13.57
CA ARG A 44 11.19 14.27 -14.10
C ARG A 44 11.12 14.26 -15.63
N ARG A 45 11.04 15.44 -16.26
CA ARG A 45 11.06 15.58 -17.73
C ARG A 45 12.42 15.17 -18.31
N VAL A 46 13.51 15.65 -17.73
CA VAL A 46 14.88 15.32 -18.17
C VAL A 46 15.22 13.85 -17.92
N ALA A 47 14.98 13.34 -16.71
CA ALA A 47 15.28 11.96 -16.35
C ALA A 47 14.58 10.92 -17.26
N LYS A 48 13.37 11.22 -17.76
CA LYS A 48 12.67 10.36 -18.73
C LYS A 48 13.37 10.29 -20.10
N LYS A 49 14.09 11.34 -20.50
CA LYS A 49 14.84 11.43 -21.77
C LYS A 49 16.25 10.86 -21.67
N VAL A 50 16.89 11.03 -20.52
CA VAL A 50 18.29 10.63 -20.26
C VAL A 50 18.42 9.17 -19.79
N HIS A 51 17.30 8.48 -19.57
CA HIS A 51 17.31 7.06 -19.21
C HIS A 51 17.92 6.18 -20.32
N PRO A 52 18.80 5.20 -20.00
CA PRO A 52 19.39 4.29 -20.99
C PRO A 52 18.38 3.62 -21.93
N ASP A 53 17.28 3.08 -21.39
CA ASP A 53 16.15 2.47 -22.13
C ASP A 53 15.41 3.42 -23.10
N LYS A 54 15.85 4.69 -23.20
CA LYS A 54 15.33 5.73 -24.10
C LYS A 54 16.44 6.34 -24.98
N GLY A 55 17.61 5.71 -25.05
CA GLY A 55 18.76 6.16 -25.82
C GLY A 55 19.67 7.14 -25.08
N GLY A 56 19.48 7.32 -23.77
CA GLY A 56 20.31 8.22 -22.97
C GLY A 56 21.63 7.61 -22.51
N LYS A 57 22.66 8.45 -22.35
CA LYS A 57 23.97 8.02 -21.83
C LYS A 57 23.86 7.74 -20.33
N LEU A 58 24.36 6.57 -19.92
CA LEU A 58 24.37 6.16 -18.51
C LEU A 58 25.06 7.19 -17.60
N VAL A 59 26.17 7.78 -18.07
CA VAL A 59 26.94 8.81 -17.34
C VAL A 59 26.10 10.06 -17.04
N ASP A 60 25.30 10.52 -18.01
CA ASP A 60 24.42 11.68 -17.81
C ASP A 60 23.30 11.37 -16.80
N SER A 61 22.74 10.16 -16.87
CA SER A 61 21.71 9.68 -15.91
C SER A 61 22.28 9.62 -14.49
N GLN A 62 23.49 9.07 -14.33
CA GLN A 62 24.20 9.02 -13.04
C GLN A 62 24.52 10.43 -12.51
N ARG A 63 25.07 11.32 -13.35
CA ARG A 63 25.39 12.72 -13.00
C ARG A 63 24.14 13.49 -12.54
N LEU A 64 23.02 13.31 -13.24
CA LEU A 64 21.74 13.94 -12.89
C LEU A 64 21.19 13.44 -11.54
N LEU A 65 21.29 12.14 -11.28
CA LEU A 65 20.83 11.53 -10.03
C LEU A 65 21.73 11.94 -8.84
N ALA A 66 23.05 11.96 -9.02
CA ALA A 66 24.00 12.40 -8.00
C ALA A 66 23.76 13.87 -7.58
N ALA A 67 23.59 14.76 -8.56
CA ALA A 67 23.30 16.16 -8.29
C ALA A 67 21.94 16.35 -7.57
N ARG A 68 20.92 15.55 -7.92
CA ARG A 68 19.64 15.56 -7.20
C ARG A 68 19.78 15.08 -5.76
N GLN A 69 20.52 14.00 -5.53
CA GLN A 69 20.73 13.43 -4.20
C GLN A 69 21.35 14.46 -3.23
N LEU A 70 22.39 15.18 -3.67
CA LEU A 70 23.04 16.24 -2.88
C LEU A 70 22.07 17.37 -2.48
N TRP A 71 21.17 17.76 -3.38
CA TRP A 71 20.13 18.76 -3.07
C TRP A 71 19.09 18.24 -2.08
N GLU A 72 18.64 16.98 -2.23
CA GLU A 72 17.72 16.37 -1.28
C GLU A 72 18.32 16.16 0.12
N ASP A 73 19.62 15.84 0.21
CA ASP A 73 20.33 15.77 1.49
C ASP A 73 20.46 17.13 2.16
N ALA A 74 20.71 18.19 1.38
CA ALA A 74 20.72 19.56 1.90
C ALA A 74 19.33 20.02 2.40
N LEU A 75 18.25 19.63 1.71
CA LEU A 75 16.86 19.84 2.16
C LEU A 75 16.57 19.10 3.47
N ARG A 76 16.99 17.84 3.58
CA ARG A 76 16.86 17.05 4.83
C ARG A 76 17.62 17.71 5.98
N ALA A 77 18.87 18.10 5.77
CA ALA A 77 19.70 18.77 6.78
C ALA A 77 19.09 20.11 7.24
N ALA A 78 18.59 20.94 6.32
CA ALA A 78 17.93 22.20 6.66
C ALA A 78 16.69 22.00 7.55
N SER A 79 15.92 20.92 7.32
CA SER A 79 14.75 20.59 8.14
C SER A 79 15.08 20.12 9.56
N ALA A 80 16.30 19.65 9.82
CA ALA A 80 16.70 19.11 11.13
C ALA A 80 17.05 20.22 12.16
N ASN A 81 17.49 21.39 11.70
CA ASN A 81 18.00 22.47 12.56
C ASN A 81 16.91 23.30 13.27
N GLY A 82 15.63 23.04 13.00
CA GLY A 82 14.50 23.73 13.66
C GLY A 82 14.09 23.16 15.03
N ARG A 83 14.96 22.39 15.70
CA ARG A 83 14.64 21.65 16.93
C ARG A 83 15.40 22.22 18.13
N PRO A 84 14.72 22.62 19.23
CA PRO A 84 15.42 23.03 20.44
C PRO A 84 16.20 21.84 21.03
N VAL A 85 17.43 22.11 21.45
CA VAL A 85 18.33 21.12 22.06
C VAL A 85 17.79 20.75 23.44
N SER A 86 17.35 19.50 23.62
CA SER A 86 17.12 18.96 24.96
C SER A 86 18.46 18.84 25.68
N GLY A 87 18.58 19.46 26.85
CA GLY A 87 19.84 19.56 27.60
C GLY A 87 20.48 18.20 27.88
N LYS A 88 21.82 18.19 27.90
CA LYS A 88 22.62 17.08 28.39
C LYS A 88 22.44 16.96 29.91
N SER A 89 22.04 15.79 30.39
CA SER A 89 22.31 15.38 31.77
C SER A 89 23.54 14.47 31.76
N SER A 90 24.53 14.81 32.58
CA SER A 90 25.80 14.09 32.72
C SER A 90 25.63 12.71 33.36
N ALA A 91 26.56 11.80 33.07
CA ALA A 91 26.57 10.44 33.58
C ALA A 91 27.44 10.30 34.84
N THR A 92 26.82 9.82 35.91
CA THR A 92 27.39 9.21 37.14
C THR A 92 26.22 8.54 37.89
N SER A 93 26.30 7.35 38.49
CA SER A 93 27.38 6.34 38.55
C SER A 93 26.80 4.90 38.50
N SER A 94 27.67 3.91 38.68
CA SER A 94 27.41 2.48 38.85
C SER A 94 26.51 2.07 40.03
N SER A 95 25.57 1.15 39.79
CA SER A 95 25.40 -0.03 40.66
C SER A 95 24.84 -1.21 39.86
N GLN A 96 25.31 -2.43 40.15
CA GLN A 96 24.72 -3.68 39.63
C GLN A 96 23.33 -3.88 40.25
N PHE A 97 22.33 -4.33 39.48
CA PHE A 97 21.38 -5.34 39.98
C PHE A 97 20.58 -6.01 38.85
N SER A 98 20.58 -7.36 38.88
CA SER A 98 19.60 -8.31 38.33
C SER A 98 18.88 -8.02 37.00
N LEU A 99 19.25 -8.79 35.97
CA LEU A 99 18.41 -9.02 34.77
C LEU A 99 17.26 -10.00 35.11
N SER A 100 16.15 -9.50 35.67
CA SER A 100 14.90 -10.26 35.71
C SER A 100 14.07 -9.99 34.45
N TRP A 101 13.89 -11.02 33.61
CA TRP A 101 13.06 -10.97 32.39
C TRP A 101 11.56 -11.06 32.72
N ALA A 102 11.06 -10.11 33.53
CA ALA A 102 9.67 -10.07 33.98
C ALA A 102 8.89 -8.89 33.35
N ALA A 103 7.95 -9.22 32.45
CA ALA A 103 6.88 -8.37 31.95
C ALA A 103 7.28 -6.99 31.36
N GLU A 104 7.73 -6.97 30.10
CA GLU A 104 7.71 -5.74 29.30
C GLU A 104 6.27 -5.23 29.09
N SER A 105 5.90 -4.26 29.92
CA SER A 105 4.64 -3.54 29.78
C SER A 105 4.54 -2.87 28.40
N ARG A 106 3.43 -3.15 27.71
CA ARG A 106 3.13 -2.57 26.38
C ARG A 106 3.21 -1.05 26.46
N ARG A 107 4.12 -0.43 25.70
CA ARG A 107 4.20 1.04 25.57
C ARG A 107 3.00 1.56 24.77
N GLU A 108 1.85 1.71 25.43
CA GLU A 108 0.69 2.40 24.84
C GLU A 108 1.08 3.83 24.45
N PHE A 109 0.66 4.28 23.26
CA PHE A 109 0.89 5.66 22.83
C PHE A 109 0.21 6.63 23.82
N ARG A 110 1.02 7.48 24.46
CA ARG A 110 0.58 8.57 25.33
C ARG A 110 0.50 9.87 24.55
N ILE A 111 -0.61 10.59 24.74
CA ILE A 111 -0.80 11.97 24.29
C ILE A 111 -0.39 12.83 25.48
N GLN A 112 0.69 13.59 25.32
CA GLN A 112 1.15 14.63 26.25
C GLN A 112 1.06 15.98 25.52
N SER A 113 -0.15 16.55 25.47
CA SER A 113 -0.45 17.73 24.64
C SER A 113 -1.67 18.50 25.15
N GLY A 114 -1.73 19.80 24.83
CA GLY A 114 -2.92 20.64 24.99
C GLY A 114 -3.97 20.47 23.89
N ALA A 115 -3.65 19.76 22.80
CA ALA A 115 -4.59 19.44 21.73
C ALA A 115 -4.26 18.10 21.03
N ALA A 116 -5.26 17.47 20.41
CA ALA A 116 -5.11 16.24 19.62
C ALA A 116 -6.08 16.21 18.43
N LEU A 117 -5.59 15.80 17.26
CA LEU A 117 -6.40 15.39 16.11
C LEU A 117 -6.46 13.85 16.08
N LEU A 118 -7.66 13.29 16.12
CA LEU A 118 -7.90 11.85 16.09
C LEU A 118 -8.58 11.48 14.77
N THR A 119 -8.07 10.48 14.06
CA THR A 119 -8.72 9.95 12.86
C THR A 119 -9.27 8.56 13.13
N TYR A 120 -10.55 8.35 12.85
CA TYR A 120 -11.28 7.10 13.02
C TYR A 120 -11.75 6.61 11.65
N GLN A 121 -11.42 5.36 11.31
CA GLN A 121 -11.68 4.78 9.99
C GLN A 121 -12.75 3.68 10.09
N GLY A 122 -13.56 3.52 9.03
CA GLY A 122 -14.56 2.46 8.94
C GLY A 122 -15.91 2.81 9.57
N PHE A 123 -16.38 4.04 9.35
CA PHE A 123 -17.77 4.36 9.64
C PHE A 123 -18.71 3.58 8.70
N ASN A 124 -19.92 3.31 9.18
CA ASN A 124 -20.92 2.52 8.47
C ASN A 124 -22.25 3.30 8.49
N GLY A 125 -22.31 4.35 7.68
CA GLY A 125 -23.46 5.24 7.58
C GLY A 125 -23.69 6.15 8.80
N LEU A 126 -24.75 6.96 8.69
CA LEU A 126 -25.06 8.06 9.60
C LEU A 126 -25.39 7.62 11.03
N ASP A 127 -25.92 6.42 11.25
CA ASP A 127 -26.23 5.94 12.61
C ASP A 127 -24.96 5.60 13.41
N HIS A 128 -23.94 5.07 12.73
CA HIS A 128 -22.64 4.85 13.35
C HIS A 128 -21.97 6.20 13.70
N TRP A 129 -22.15 7.22 12.85
CA TRP A 129 -21.74 8.60 13.12
C TRP A 129 -22.48 9.24 14.30
N ARG A 130 -23.82 9.10 14.38
CA ARG A 130 -24.63 9.59 15.51
C ARG A 130 -24.16 9.00 16.84
N ARG A 131 -23.90 7.68 16.90
CA ARG A 131 -23.34 7.01 18.10
C ARG A 131 -21.95 7.54 18.46
N PHE A 132 -21.10 7.81 17.46
CA PHE A 132 -19.78 8.40 17.68
C PHE A 132 -19.87 9.81 18.28
N VAL A 133 -20.72 10.68 17.73
CA VAL A 133 -20.94 12.04 18.24
C VAL A 133 -21.47 11.99 19.68
N SER A 134 -22.39 11.07 19.98
CA SER A 134 -22.88 10.82 21.36
C SER A 134 -21.77 10.33 22.31
N PHE A 135 -20.90 9.43 21.85
CA PHE A 135 -19.73 8.97 22.62
C PHE A 135 -18.74 10.09 22.95
N VAL A 136 -18.50 11.01 22.00
CA VAL A 136 -17.67 12.21 22.21
C VAL A 136 -18.36 13.16 23.20
N GLY A 137 -19.66 13.42 23.00
CA GLY A 137 -20.48 14.28 23.87
C GLY A 137 -20.63 13.77 25.31
N SER A 138 -20.61 12.45 25.52
CA SER A 138 -20.59 11.86 26.87
C SER A 138 -19.18 11.81 27.49
N SER A 139 -18.12 11.87 26.68
CA SER A 139 -16.74 11.72 27.16
C SER A 139 -15.96 13.02 27.36
N PHE A 140 -16.36 14.16 26.78
CA PHE A 140 -15.55 15.39 26.77
C PHE A 140 -15.21 15.92 28.19
N LYS A 141 -16.16 15.86 29.14
CA LYS A 141 -15.92 16.24 30.55
C LYS A 141 -14.80 15.38 31.17
N ARG A 142 -14.90 14.05 31.03
CA ARG A 142 -13.88 13.08 31.49
C ARG A 142 -12.53 13.32 30.83
N TRP A 143 -12.51 13.71 29.55
CA TRP A 143 -11.28 14.04 28.83
C TRP A 143 -10.69 15.41 29.14
N ARG A 144 -11.41 16.28 29.89
CA ARG A 144 -11.03 17.67 30.18
C ARG A 144 -10.85 18.49 28.90
N VAL A 145 -11.81 18.37 27.99
CA VAL A 145 -11.85 19.06 26.69
C VAL A 145 -12.54 20.43 26.84
N LYS A 146 -11.88 21.48 26.35
CA LYS A 146 -12.40 22.86 26.28
C LYS A 146 -13.22 23.08 25.00
N HIS A 147 -12.67 22.67 23.86
CA HIS A 147 -13.31 22.78 22.56
C HIS A 147 -13.12 21.48 21.78
N TRP A 148 -14.13 21.08 21.00
CA TRP A 148 -14.01 19.98 20.07
C TRP A 148 -14.80 20.26 18.80
N CYS A 149 -14.36 19.63 17.71
CA CYS A 149 -15.05 19.61 16.44
C CYS A 149 -14.87 18.23 15.83
N ALA A 150 -15.92 17.68 15.22
CA ALA A 150 -15.86 16.41 14.53
C ALA A 150 -16.43 16.54 13.11
N THR A 151 -15.68 16.07 12.11
CA THR A 151 -16.12 15.98 10.71
C THR A 151 -16.27 14.51 10.31
N LEU A 152 -17.19 14.24 9.39
CA LEU A 152 -17.33 12.97 8.70
C LEU A 152 -17.06 13.21 7.22
N GLU A 153 -16.13 12.44 6.65
CA GLU A 153 -15.61 12.64 5.31
C GLU A 153 -15.54 11.30 4.57
N THR A 154 -15.95 11.28 3.30
CA THR A 154 -15.90 10.07 2.48
C THR A 154 -14.54 9.95 1.80
N ASN A 155 -13.85 8.83 2.02
CA ASN A 155 -12.60 8.48 1.36
C ASN A 155 -12.79 8.32 -0.16
N THR A 156 -11.68 8.35 -0.91
CA THR A 156 -11.67 8.10 -2.37
C THR A 156 -12.12 6.69 -2.78
N ASP A 157 -12.24 5.74 -1.84
CA ASP A 157 -12.79 4.40 -2.06
C ASP A 157 -14.29 4.28 -1.68
N GLY A 158 -14.94 5.38 -1.35
CA GLY A 158 -16.35 5.44 -0.96
C GLY A 158 -16.63 5.01 0.49
N THR A 159 -15.60 4.79 1.32
CA THR A 159 -15.77 4.49 2.76
C THR A 159 -15.70 5.75 3.61
N ASP A 160 -16.49 5.83 4.67
CA ASP A 160 -16.48 7.01 5.54
C ASP A 160 -15.43 6.93 6.67
N HIS A 161 -14.84 8.08 6.96
CA HIS A 161 -13.93 8.28 8.08
C HIS A 161 -14.25 9.58 8.82
N ALA A 162 -13.88 9.65 10.10
CA ALA A 162 -14.10 10.84 10.91
C ALA A 162 -12.80 11.42 11.45
N HIS A 163 -12.72 12.74 11.43
CA HIS A 163 -11.74 13.49 12.19
C HIS A 163 -12.41 14.04 13.46
N LEU A 164 -11.72 13.94 14.59
CA LEU A 164 -12.09 14.58 15.85
C LEU A 164 -10.93 15.45 16.32
N MET A 165 -11.12 16.75 16.28
CA MET A 165 -10.22 17.73 16.88
C MET A 165 -10.63 17.96 18.33
N LEU A 166 -9.68 17.79 19.26
CA LEU A 166 -9.84 18.07 20.68
C LEU A 166 -8.83 19.13 21.11
N GLN A 167 -9.30 20.18 21.78
CA GLN A 167 -8.48 21.10 22.56
C GLN A 167 -8.79 20.88 24.04
N PHE A 168 -7.78 20.57 24.83
CA PHE A 168 -7.90 20.30 26.26
C PHE A 168 -7.84 21.60 27.09
N THR A 169 -8.40 21.59 28.30
CA THR A 169 -8.34 22.75 29.22
C THR A 169 -6.93 23.02 29.75
N GLN A 170 -6.07 22.00 29.71
CA GLN A 170 -4.65 22.04 30.03
C GLN A 170 -3.94 20.91 29.28
N VAL A 171 -2.61 20.84 29.34
CA VAL A 171 -1.89 19.64 28.87
C VAL A 171 -2.41 18.42 29.63
N VAL A 172 -2.88 17.42 28.88
CA VAL A 172 -3.26 16.11 29.41
C VAL A 172 -2.15 15.10 29.13
N ASP A 173 -1.96 14.16 30.04
CA ASP A 173 -1.24 12.91 29.77
C ASP A 173 -2.24 11.75 29.80
N ARG A 174 -2.57 11.21 28.63
CA ARG A 174 -3.54 10.13 28.48
C ARG A 174 -3.09 9.13 27.43
N THR A 175 -3.29 7.83 27.67
CA THR A 175 -3.12 6.84 26.62
C THR A 175 -4.24 6.95 25.59
N THR A 176 -3.91 6.64 24.33
CA THR A 176 -4.85 6.69 23.20
C THR A 176 -6.09 5.81 23.39
N ARG A 177 -6.03 4.79 24.28
CA ARG A 177 -7.15 3.95 24.70
C ARG A 177 -8.27 4.73 25.39
N SER A 178 -7.94 5.84 26.08
CA SER A 178 -8.92 6.69 26.80
C SER A 178 -10.05 7.24 25.92
N PHE A 179 -9.87 7.19 24.60
CA PHE A 179 -10.72 7.83 23.61
C PHE A 179 -11.31 6.82 22.59
N MET A 180 -11.19 5.51 22.83
CA MET A 180 -11.61 4.48 21.88
C MET A 180 -13.14 4.36 21.76
N PHE A 181 -13.66 4.30 20.54
CA PHE A 181 -15.10 4.18 20.22
C PHE A 181 -15.37 2.87 19.46
N GLU A 182 -16.34 2.07 19.90
CA GLU A 182 -16.86 0.83 19.24
C GLU A 182 -15.80 -0.13 18.64
N GLY A 183 -14.57 -0.11 19.16
CA GLY A 183 -13.44 -0.86 18.60
C GLY A 183 -12.90 -0.33 17.26
N LEU A 184 -13.42 0.80 16.74
CA LEU A 184 -12.85 1.51 15.60
C LEU A 184 -11.40 1.90 15.91
N ARG A 185 -10.50 1.42 15.05
CA ARG A 185 -9.06 1.58 15.25
C ARG A 185 -8.59 2.88 14.62
N ARG A 186 -7.66 3.52 15.31
CA ARG A 186 -6.94 4.71 14.84
C ARG A 186 -5.66 4.27 14.16
N MET A 187 -5.25 5.00 13.12
CA MET A 187 -3.83 5.10 12.81
C MET A 187 -3.30 6.38 13.43
N TRP A 188 -2.21 6.24 14.18
CA TRP A 188 -1.39 7.35 14.63
C TRP A 188 -0.04 7.24 13.96
N ARG A 189 0.44 8.35 13.41
CA ARG A 189 1.85 8.59 13.12
C ARG A 189 2.13 10.04 13.47
N LYS A 190 3.22 10.33 14.17
CA LYS A 190 3.70 11.72 14.25
C LYS A 190 4.05 12.17 12.82
N ARG A 191 3.93 13.48 12.52
CA ARG A 191 4.25 14.06 11.19
C ARG A 191 5.67 13.70 10.70
N CYS A 192 6.57 13.34 11.62
CA CYS A 192 7.97 12.98 11.38
C CYS A 192 8.28 11.49 11.65
N GLU A 193 7.29 10.64 11.91
CA GLU A 193 7.51 9.23 12.29
C GLU A 193 7.78 8.39 11.05
N ALA A 194 9.01 7.88 10.91
CA ALA A 194 9.42 7.04 9.80
C ALA A 194 8.52 5.80 9.65
N ALA A 195 8.40 5.27 8.44
CA ALA A 195 7.60 4.07 8.20
C ALA A 195 8.33 2.85 8.78
N SER A 196 8.01 2.46 10.02
CA SER A 196 8.51 1.21 10.58
C SER A 196 7.94 0.02 9.77
N PRO A 197 8.81 -0.88 9.25
CA PRO A 197 8.38 -2.11 8.59
C PRO A 197 7.48 -3.00 9.46
N ASP A 198 7.58 -2.87 10.78
CA ASP A 198 6.82 -3.67 11.76
C ASP A 198 5.34 -3.26 11.80
N LEU A 199 5.06 -1.97 11.63
CA LEU A 199 3.71 -1.39 11.65
C LEU A 199 2.96 -1.50 10.30
N ALA A 200 3.66 -1.83 9.22
CA ALA A 200 3.15 -1.80 7.84
C ALA A 200 2.04 -2.82 7.51
N GLY A 201 1.64 -3.69 8.44
CA GLY A 201 0.47 -4.58 8.27
C GLY A 201 -0.88 -3.87 8.35
N ASN A 202 -0.90 -2.60 8.79
CA ASN A 202 -2.14 -1.87 9.10
C ASN A 202 -2.53 -0.83 8.05
N ASP A 203 -1.67 -0.52 7.07
CA ASP A 203 -1.98 0.49 6.06
C ASP A 203 -2.82 -0.10 4.89
N ALA A 204 -3.92 0.57 4.56
CA ALA A 204 -4.73 0.27 3.39
C ALA A 204 -4.10 0.78 2.08
N TYR A 205 -3.19 1.77 2.17
CA TYR A 205 -2.56 2.38 1.01
C TYR A 205 -1.33 1.58 0.55
N GLY A 206 -1.44 0.93 -0.62
CA GLY A 206 -0.39 0.11 -1.23
C GLY A 206 0.94 0.82 -1.59
N LYS A 207 1.07 2.11 -1.26
CA LYS A 207 2.33 2.88 -1.35
C LYS A 207 3.27 2.61 -0.16
N GLN A 208 2.79 2.04 0.96
CA GLN A 208 3.57 1.91 2.21
C GLN A 208 3.89 0.47 2.63
N VAL A 209 3.36 -0.55 1.96
CA VAL A 209 3.77 -1.94 2.19
C VAL A 209 5.09 -2.19 1.45
N PRO A 210 6.23 -2.42 2.14
CA PRO A 210 7.50 -2.66 1.46
C PRO A 210 7.48 -3.99 0.71
N LEU A 211 8.23 -4.07 -0.39
CA LEU A 211 8.24 -5.26 -1.28
C LEU A 211 8.68 -6.57 -0.61
N CYS A 212 9.43 -6.48 0.50
CA CYS A 212 9.79 -7.60 1.34
C CYS A 212 8.57 -8.21 2.08
N ARG A 213 7.50 -7.44 2.32
CA ARG A 213 6.23 -7.91 2.92
C ARG A 213 5.13 -8.16 1.90
N ALA A 214 5.25 -7.63 0.68
CA ALA A 214 4.37 -8.02 -0.42
C ALA A 214 4.59 -9.49 -0.80
N VAL A 215 3.49 -10.21 -1.02
CA VAL A 215 3.48 -11.59 -1.53
C VAL A 215 2.79 -11.60 -2.90
N PRO A 216 3.54 -11.44 -4.00
CA PRO A 216 3.02 -11.51 -5.36
C PRO A 216 2.58 -12.94 -5.69
N LEU A 217 1.37 -13.08 -6.22
CA LEU A 217 0.68 -14.36 -6.40
C LEU A 217 -0.15 -14.32 -7.69
N TRP A 218 0.14 -15.25 -8.60
CA TRP A 218 -0.75 -15.64 -9.69
C TRP A 218 -1.53 -16.88 -9.26
N ALA A 219 -2.85 -16.82 -9.41
CA ALA A 219 -3.79 -17.85 -9.02
C ALA A 219 -5.09 -17.69 -9.83
N GLY A 220 -5.94 -18.71 -9.83
CA GLY A 220 -7.23 -18.70 -10.52
C GLY A 220 -8.35 -19.19 -9.61
N ILE A 221 -9.59 -18.84 -10.00
CA ILE A 221 -10.81 -19.41 -9.42
C ILE A 221 -11.68 -20.02 -10.51
N SER A 222 -12.49 -20.99 -10.13
CA SER A 222 -13.63 -21.50 -10.90
C SER A 222 -14.73 -21.93 -9.93
N GLU A 223 -15.83 -22.48 -10.43
CA GLU A 223 -16.86 -23.14 -9.60
C GLU A 223 -16.30 -24.30 -8.75
N GLY A 224 -15.15 -24.89 -9.14
CA GLY A 224 -14.40 -25.86 -8.35
C GLY A 224 -13.52 -25.27 -7.23
N GLY A 225 -13.49 -23.94 -7.07
CA GLY A 225 -12.80 -23.26 -5.96
C GLY A 225 -11.61 -22.41 -6.39
N PHE A 226 -10.50 -22.48 -5.64
CA PHE A 226 -9.29 -21.65 -5.81
C PHE A 226 -8.03 -22.51 -5.97
N ALA A 227 -7.20 -22.18 -6.96
CA ALA A 227 -5.91 -22.81 -7.21
C ALA A 227 -4.78 -21.78 -7.39
N THR A 228 -3.63 -22.04 -6.76
CA THR A 228 -2.40 -21.26 -6.97
C THR A 228 -1.68 -21.70 -8.24
N VAL A 229 -1.28 -20.74 -9.08
CA VAL A 229 -0.37 -20.98 -10.22
C VAL A 229 1.08 -20.79 -9.76
N VAL A 230 1.42 -19.61 -9.21
CA VAL A 230 2.80 -19.31 -8.78
C VAL A 230 2.87 -18.17 -7.76
N PHE A 231 3.82 -18.25 -6.83
CA PHE A 231 4.29 -17.11 -6.05
C PHE A 231 5.57 -16.56 -6.70
N HIS A 232 5.64 -15.27 -6.99
CA HIS A 232 6.77 -14.67 -7.72
C HIS A 232 7.55 -13.64 -6.90
N LYS A 233 8.80 -13.36 -7.30
CA LYS A 233 9.75 -12.52 -6.54
C LYS A 233 9.45 -11.03 -6.73
N SER A 234 9.14 -10.64 -7.97
CA SER A 234 8.87 -9.30 -8.51
C SER A 234 7.41 -8.86 -8.31
N LYS A 235 7.08 -7.56 -8.51
CA LYS A 235 5.67 -7.08 -8.49
C LYS A 235 4.82 -7.61 -9.65
N LYS A 236 5.43 -7.88 -10.80
CA LYS A 236 4.80 -8.37 -12.03
C LYS A 236 5.73 -9.39 -12.68
N LEU A 237 5.15 -10.38 -13.35
CA LEU A 237 5.88 -11.27 -14.24
C LEU A 237 6.21 -10.56 -15.55
N CYS A 238 7.32 -10.92 -16.18
CA CYS A 238 7.59 -10.58 -17.57
C CYS A 238 7.04 -11.67 -18.52
N THR A 239 7.08 -11.39 -19.83
CA THR A 239 6.67 -12.33 -20.90
C THR A 239 7.36 -13.69 -20.80
N VAL A 240 8.68 -13.70 -20.57
CA VAL A 240 9.49 -14.93 -20.53
C VAL A 240 9.12 -15.74 -19.28
N GLU A 241 9.15 -15.13 -18.09
CA GLU A 241 8.76 -15.78 -16.83
C GLU A 241 7.36 -16.41 -16.94
N TRP A 242 6.39 -15.71 -17.52
CA TRP A 242 5.04 -16.22 -17.72
C TRP A 242 4.97 -17.39 -18.71
N ALA A 243 5.66 -17.29 -19.85
CA ALA A 243 5.73 -18.39 -20.81
C ALA A 243 6.36 -19.65 -20.19
N ASP A 244 7.42 -19.51 -19.39
CA ASP A 244 8.05 -20.61 -18.66
C ASP A 244 7.10 -21.24 -17.62
N ILE A 245 6.29 -20.42 -16.94
CA ILE A 245 5.26 -20.88 -15.98
C ILE A 245 4.17 -21.70 -16.70
N VAL A 246 3.75 -21.27 -17.90
CA VAL A 246 2.75 -21.97 -18.72
C VAL A 246 3.31 -23.26 -19.31
N ASN A 247 4.47 -23.19 -19.96
CA ASN A 247 5.15 -24.35 -20.57
C ASN A 247 5.55 -25.41 -19.53
N GLY A 248 6.00 -24.98 -18.34
CA GLY A 248 6.26 -25.84 -17.19
C GLY A 248 4.99 -26.41 -16.52
N GLY A 249 3.82 -26.32 -17.16
CA GLY A 249 2.57 -26.95 -16.74
C GLY A 249 1.94 -26.41 -15.45
N LYS A 250 2.45 -25.32 -14.86
CA LYS A 250 1.91 -24.80 -13.58
C LYS A 250 0.48 -24.29 -13.74
N LEU A 251 0.19 -23.64 -14.87
CA LEU A 251 -1.17 -23.17 -15.17
C LEU A 251 -2.12 -24.34 -15.46
N THR A 252 -1.71 -25.34 -16.23
CA THR A 252 -2.56 -26.51 -16.52
C THR A 252 -2.79 -27.39 -15.29
N ASN A 253 -1.81 -27.52 -14.41
CA ASN A 253 -1.96 -28.22 -13.13
C ASN A 253 -2.91 -27.46 -12.18
N ALA A 254 -2.81 -26.12 -12.11
CA ALA A 254 -3.78 -25.30 -11.38
C ALA A 254 -5.21 -25.47 -11.92
N ILE A 255 -5.39 -25.41 -13.24
CA ILE A 255 -6.70 -25.65 -13.89
C ILE A 255 -7.23 -27.05 -13.55
N ARG A 256 -6.42 -28.11 -13.68
CA ARG A 256 -6.83 -29.49 -13.36
C ARG A 256 -7.26 -29.65 -11.90
N SER A 257 -6.57 -29.00 -10.96
CA SER A 257 -6.93 -29.01 -9.53
C SER A 257 -8.28 -28.37 -9.20
N LEU A 258 -8.87 -27.63 -10.15
CA LEU A 258 -10.19 -27.02 -10.03
C LEU A 258 -11.32 -27.89 -10.62
N SER A 259 -11.06 -29.17 -10.87
CA SER A 259 -12.02 -30.14 -11.41
C SER A 259 -12.80 -29.63 -12.65
N PRO A 260 -12.11 -29.22 -13.73
CA PRO A 260 -12.76 -28.61 -14.89
C PRO A 260 -13.59 -29.65 -15.65
N THR A 261 -14.69 -29.20 -16.26
CA THR A 261 -15.59 -30.06 -17.07
C THR A 261 -14.89 -30.82 -18.20
N LYS A 262 -13.75 -30.32 -18.68
CA LYS A 262 -12.83 -31.02 -19.57
C LYS A 262 -11.48 -31.25 -18.86
N PRO A 263 -11.22 -32.44 -18.26
CA PRO A 263 -9.98 -32.70 -17.51
C PRO A 263 -8.68 -32.62 -18.32
N ARG A 264 -8.77 -32.75 -19.65
CA ARG A 264 -7.63 -32.65 -20.60
C ARG A 264 -7.66 -31.39 -21.48
N GLY A 265 -8.60 -30.48 -21.25
CA GLY A 265 -8.81 -29.29 -22.08
C GLY A 265 -9.58 -29.58 -23.39
N PRO A 266 -9.58 -28.64 -24.35
CA PRO A 266 -9.02 -27.30 -24.24
C PRO A 266 -9.75 -26.46 -23.18
N TRP A 267 -9.07 -25.46 -22.63
CA TRP A 267 -9.58 -24.60 -21.56
C TRP A 267 -9.68 -23.15 -21.97
N TRP A 268 -10.71 -22.47 -21.45
CA TRP A 268 -10.83 -21.03 -21.53
C TRP A 268 -10.48 -20.40 -20.18
N VAL A 269 -9.58 -19.42 -20.19
CA VAL A 269 -9.11 -18.72 -18.99
C VAL A 269 -9.41 -17.23 -19.12
N LEU A 270 -10.07 -16.68 -18.10
CA LEU A 270 -10.30 -15.25 -17.98
C LEU A 270 -9.10 -14.61 -17.26
N CYS A 271 -8.38 -13.75 -17.96
CA CYS A 271 -7.31 -12.93 -17.40
C CYS A 271 -7.64 -11.45 -17.61
N ASP A 272 -6.90 -10.58 -16.92
CA ASP A 272 -6.86 -9.16 -17.24
C ASP A 272 -6.14 -8.88 -18.59
N ASN A 273 -6.07 -7.61 -18.97
CA ASN A 273 -5.44 -7.17 -20.22
C ASN A 273 -3.97 -6.78 -20.03
N GLU A 274 -3.24 -7.42 -19.10
CA GLU A 274 -1.80 -7.22 -18.98
C GLU A 274 -1.08 -7.61 -20.29
N THR A 275 -0.25 -6.70 -20.80
CA THR A 275 0.28 -6.79 -22.18
C THR A 275 1.16 -8.01 -22.41
N PHE A 276 1.87 -8.48 -21.37
CA PHE A 276 2.75 -9.66 -21.48
C PHE A 276 1.96 -10.92 -21.89
N LEU A 277 0.73 -11.10 -21.38
CA LEU A 277 -0.15 -12.24 -21.67
C LEU A 277 -0.52 -12.35 -23.16
N ARG A 278 -0.51 -11.22 -23.89
CA ARG A 278 -0.93 -11.11 -25.29
C ARG A 278 0.24 -11.14 -26.28
N THR A 279 1.49 -11.23 -25.82
CA THR A 279 2.66 -11.37 -26.70
C THR A 279 2.65 -12.69 -27.47
N ALA A 280 3.28 -12.73 -28.66
CA ALA A 280 3.36 -13.93 -29.48
C ALA A 280 3.95 -15.14 -28.71
N VAL A 281 4.98 -14.90 -27.89
CA VAL A 281 5.60 -15.93 -27.03
C VAL A 281 4.59 -16.50 -26.00
N SER A 282 3.82 -15.63 -25.33
CA SER A 282 2.81 -16.09 -24.38
C SER A 282 1.65 -16.80 -25.08
N GLN A 283 1.19 -16.29 -26.22
CA GLN A 283 0.15 -16.93 -27.03
C GLN A 283 0.57 -18.33 -27.53
N ALA A 284 1.82 -18.49 -27.96
CA ALA A 284 2.39 -19.79 -28.34
C ALA A 284 2.40 -20.77 -27.16
N ALA A 285 2.85 -20.32 -25.97
CA ALA A 285 2.82 -21.13 -24.75
C ALA A 285 1.40 -21.55 -24.35
N HIS A 286 0.41 -20.63 -24.42
CA HIS A 286 -1.00 -20.96 -24.17
C HIS A 286 -1.52 -22.00 -25.18
N LYS A 287 -1.26 -21.81 -26.48
CA LYS A 287 -1.68 -22.72 -27.55
C LYS A 287 -1.09 -24.11 -27.37
N ALA A 288 0.20 -24.22 -27.05
CA ALA A 288 0.88 -25.49 -26.78
C ALA A 288 0.29 -26.25 -25.59
N GLN A 289 -0.33 -25.55 -24.63
CA GLN A 289 -0.99 -26.12 -23.45
C GLN A 289 -2.51 -26.28 -23.60
N GLY A 290 -3.08 -26.02 -24.79
CA GLY A 290 -4.52 -26.10 -25.03
C GLY A 290 -5.35 -25.03 -24.31
N ILE A 291 -4.75 -23.86 -24.05
CA ILE A 291 -5.36 -22.74 -23.33
C ILE A 291 -5.71 -21.61 -24.30
N SER A 292 -6.93 -21.09 -24.17
CA SER A 292 -7.40 -19.87 -24.85
C SER A 292 -7.77 -18.80 -23.84
N LEU A 293 -7.29 -17.56 -24.03
CA LEU A 293 -7.60 -16.44 -23.13
C LEU A 293 -8.84 -15.68 -23.58
N TRP A 294 -9.85 -15.55 -22.71
CA TRP A 294 -10.94 -14.60 -22.92
C TRP A 294 -10.42 -13.16 -22.95
N SER A 295 -11.16 -12.27 -23.63
CA SER A 295 -10.89 -10.83 -23.64
C SER A 295 -11.82 -10.15 -22.66
N VAL A 296 -11.27 -9.29 -21.78
CA VAL A 296 -12.05 -8.40 -20.92
C VAL A 296 -12.12 -7.03 -21.60
N PRO A 297 -13.27 -6.34 -21.63
CA PRO A 297 -13.31 -4.95 -22.08
C PRO A 297 -12.36 -4.05 -21.26
N PRO A 298 -11.71 -3.04 -21.86
CA PRO A 298 -10.85 -2.13 -21.10
C PRO A 298 -11.60 -1.47 -19.93
N ARG A 299 -10.91 -1.32 -18.79
CA ARG A 299 -11.45 -0.68 -17.56
C ARG A 299 -12.66 -1.38 -16.92
N SER A 300 -12.86 -2.68 -17.15
CA SER A 300 -13.95 -3.47 -16.54
C SER A 300 -13.46 -4.46 -15.46
N PRO A 301 -13.02 -3.99 -14.28
CA PRO A 301 -12.62 -4.88 -13.17
C PRO A 301 -13.81 -5.62 -12.55
N ASP A 302 -15.03 -5.12 -12.72
CA ASP A 302 -16.29 -5.77 -12.31
C ASP A 302 -16.54 -7.08 -13.06
N LEU A 303 -16.11 -7.16 -14.32
CA LEU A 303 -16.12 -8.38 -15.14
C LEU A 303 -15.02 -9.40 -14.76
N ASN A 304 -14.11 -9.06 -13.85
CA ASN A 304 -13.14 -10.02 -13.30
C ASN A 304 -13.62 -10.54 -11.93
N PRO A 305 -14.18 -11.76 -11.83
CA PRO A 305 -14.70 -12.29 -10.56
C PRO A 305 -13.60 -12.49 -9.51
N PHE A 306 -12.34 -12.56 -9.94
CA PHE A 306 -11.17 -12.70 -9.08
C PHE A 306 -10.96 -11.46 -8.18
N GLU A 307 -11.39 -10.26 -8.59
CA GLU A 307 -11.30 -9.05 -7.76
C GLU A 307 -12.17 -9.14 -6.50
N LYS A 308 -13.35 -9.77 -6.59
CA LYS A 308 -14.21 -10.04 -5.43
C LYS A 308 -13.54 -11.02 -4.48
N PHE A 309 -12.88 -12.06 -5.00
CA PHE A 309 -12.08 -12.99 -4.20
C PHE A 309 -10.87 -12.30 -3.55
N TRP A 310 -10.15 -11.43 -4.27
CA TRP A 310 -9.06 -10.61 -3.74
C TRP A 310 -9.51 -9.68 -2.62
N ALA A 311 -10.69 -9.07 -2.72
CA ALA A 311 -11.25 -8.24 -1.64
C ALA A 311 -11.53 -9.07 -0.38
N TRP A 312 -12.12 -10.26 -0.54
CA TRP A 312 -12.35 -11.21 0.56
C TRP A 312 -11.04 -11.68 1.19
N MET A 313 -10.09 -12.17 0.39
CA MET A 313 -8.81 -12.71 0.87
C MET A 313 -8.01 -11.66 1.64
N ARG A 314 -7.91 -10.42 1.10
CA ARG A 314 -7.24 -9.30 1.78
C ARG A 314 -7.95 -8.90 3.08
N ARG A 315 -9.27 -9.06 3.19
CA ARG A 315 -10.02 -8.83 4.45
C ARG A 315 -9.70 -9.91 5.47
N THR A 316 -9.71 -11.19 5.07
CA THR A 316 -9.43 -12.34 5.94
C THR A 316 -7.98 -12.39 6.43
N LEU A 317 -7.00 -12.07 5.57
CA LEU A 317 -5.59 -11.99 5.96
C LEU A 317 -5.36 -10.86 6.98
N ARG A 318 -5.89 -9.66 6.73
CA ARG A 318 -5.84 -8.54 7.70
C ARG A 318 -6.46 -8.91 9.05
N GLN A 319 -7.56 -9.68 9.09
CA GLN A 319 -8.14 -10.15 10.36
C GLN A 319 -7.19 -11.09 11.14
N LYS A 320 -6.44 -11.97 10.45
CA LYS A 320 -5.41 -12.82 11.07
C LYS A 320 -4.23 -11.99 11.58
N ASP A 321 -3.76 -11.04 10.79
CA ASP A 321 -2.68 -10.12 11.16
C ASP A 321 -3.09 -9.26 12.39
N TRP A 322 -4.35 -8.83 12.45
CA TRP A 322 -4.91 -8.15 13.62
C TRP A 322 -5.02 -9.04 14.87
N ALA A 323 -5.25 -10.35 14.72
CA ALA A 323 -5.28 -11.29 15.83
C ALA A 323 -3.86 -11.54 16.38
N ASP A 324 -2.86 -11.62 15.52
CA ASP A 324 -1.44 -11.67 15.91
C ASP A 324 -1.02 -10.45 16.71
N LEU A 325 -1.33 -9.25 16.20
CA LEU A 325 -1.00 -7.99 16.86
C LEU A 325 -1.69 -7.87 18.22
N ARG A 326 -2.95 -8.31 18.36
CA ARG A 326 -3.65 -8.36 19.66
C ARG A 326 -2.99 -9.34 20.65
N ALA A 327 -2.46 -10.45 20.15
CA ALA A 327 -1.73 -11.45 20.92
C ALA A 327 -0.24 -11.07 21.18
N GLY A 328 0.23 -9.91 20.72
CA GLY A 328 1.63 -9.48 20.86
C GLY A 328 2.62 -10.30 20.02
N ARG A 329 2.15 -11.07 19.02
CA ARG A 329 3.02 -11.85 18.16
C ARG A 329 3.80 -10.95 17.20
N LYS A 330 5.07 -11.29 16.96
CA LYS A 330 5.93 -10.60 15.99
C LYS A 330 5.33 -10.67 14.58
N ALA A 331 5.62 -9.67 13.76
CA ALA A 331 5.22 -9.65 12.36
C ALA A 331 5.82 -10.85 11.60
N LEU A 332 5.02 -11.49 10.73
CA LEU A 332 5.50 -12.58 9.90
C LEU A 332 6.49 -12.10 8.83
N ASP A 333 7.56 -12.87 8.62
CA ASP A 333 8.43 -12.75 7.44
C ASP A 333 7.70 -13.17 6.14
N LYS A 334 8.35 -12.96 4.99
CA LYS A 334 7.77 -13.25 3.66
C LYS A 334 7.41 -14.72 3.46
N LYS A 335 8.21 -15.67 3.96
CA LYS A 335 8.01 -17.12 3.82
C LYS A 335 6.86 -17.58 4.73
N ALA A 336 6.82 -17.10 5.96
CA ALA A 336 5.72 -17.35 6.89
C ALA A 336 4.40 -16.72 6.38
N TYR A 337 4.43 -15.52 5.79
CA TYR A 337 3.26 -14.91 5.19
C TYR A 337 2.79 -15.67 3.93
N GLN A 338 3.70 -16.13 3.07
CA GLN A 338 3.35 -17.03 1.97
C GLN A 338 2.67 -18.32 2.46
N ALA A 339 3.17 -18.93 3.54
CA ALA A 339 2.54 -20.09 4.16
C ALA A 339 1.12 -19.77 4.69
N ARG A 340 0.93 -18.59 5.30
CA ARG A 340 -0.39 -18.09 5.74
C ARG A 340 -1.36 -17.86 4.58
N VAL A 341 -0.91 -17.32 3.45
CA VAL A 341 -1.73 -17.17 2.25
C VAL A 341 -2.17 -18.55 1.74
N ARG A 342 -1.24 -19.50 1.60
CA ARG A 342 -1.54 -20.88 1.18
C ARG A 342 -2.54 -21.57 2.11
N SER A 343 -2.34 -21.50 3.43
CA SER A 343 -3.25 -22.16 4.39
C SER A 343 -4.63 -21.49 4.42
N THR A 344 -4.70 -20.17 4.28
CA THR A 344 -5.97 -19.43 4.19
C THR A 344 -6.76 -19.86 2.95
N CYS A 345 -6.12 -19.92 1.78
CA CYS A 345 -6.77 -20.31 0.53
C CYS A 345 -7.15 -21.80 0.44
N ARG A 346 -6.51 -22.67 1.22
CA ARG A 346 -6.86 -24.11 1.32
C ARG A 346 -8.10 -24.39 2.20
N THR A 347 -8.62 -23.41 2.93
CA THR A 347 -9.80 -23.63 3.78
C THR A 347 -11.06 -23.90 2.95
N LYS A 348 -11.96 -24.77 3.45
CA LYS A 348 -13.29 -25.01 2.83
C LYS A 348 -14.04 -23.69 2.55
N ARG A 349 -13.91 -22.70 3.44
CA ARG A 349 -14.52 -21.37 3.27
C ARG A 349 -13.92 -20.59 2.11
N ALA A 350 -12.60 -20.60 1.92
CA ALA A 350 -11.96 -19.94 0.77
C ALA A 350 -12.41 -20.58 -0.55
N GLN A 351 -12.44 -21.91 -0.61
CA GLN A 351 -12.87 -22.65 -1.79
C GLN A 351 -14.35 -22.33 -2.14
N ALA A 352 -15.24 -22.32 -1.16
CA ALA A 352 -16.65 -21.95 -1.37
C ALA A 352 -16.84 -20.47 -1.80
N VAL A 353 -16.04 -19.54 -1.27
CA VAL A 353 -16.09 -18.12 -1.69
C VAL A 353 -15.58 -17.97 -3.13
N ALA A 354 -14.49 -18.66 -3.49
CA ALA A 354 -13.96 -18.67 -4.85
C ALA A 354 -14.99 -19.21 -5.86
N ALA A 355 -15.63 -20.34 -5.55
CA ALA A 355 -16.71 -20.91 -6.33
C ALA A 355 -17.90 -19.94 -6.52
N SER A 356 -18.33 -19.30 -5.44
CA SER A 356 -19.41 -18.30 -5.47
C SER A 356 -19.04 -17.05 -6.30
N CYS A 357 -17.81 -16.56 -6.19
CA CYS A 357 -17.31 -15.45 -7.02
C CYS A 357 -17.30 -15.83 -8.52
N ALA A 358 -16.82 -17.03 -8.86
CA ALA A 358 -16.78 -17.52 -10.24
C ALA A 358 -18.18 -17.68 -10.86
N GLY A 359 -19.07 -18.43 -10.20
CA GLY A 359 -20.45 -18.64 -10.69
C GLY A 359 -21.26 -17.34 -10.79
N GLY A 360 -20.91 -16.32 -9.99
CA GLY A 360 -21.52 -14.99 -10.04
C GLY A 360 -21.28 -14.23 -11.35
N LEU A 361 -20.24 -14.57 -12.15
CA LEU A 361 -19.87 -13.84 -13.36
C LEU A 361 -21.02 -13.74 -14.37
N ARG A 362 -21.80 -14.82 -14.57
CA ARG A 362 -22.94 -14.81 -15.50
C ARG A 362 -24.00 -13.76 -15.13
N LYS A 363 -24.21 -13.51 -13.83
CA LYS A 363 -25.13 -12.47 -13.34
C LYS A 363 -24.58 -11.07 -13.62
N VAL A 364 -23.27 -10.86 -13.38
CA VAL A 364 -22.58 -9.59 -13.66
C VAL A 364 -22.68 -9.25 -15.15
N CYS A 365 -22.35 -10.19 -16.04
CA CYS A 365 -22.46 -9.98 -17.49
C CYS A 365 -23.89 -9.59 -17.93
N LYS A 366 -24.92 -10.24 -17.37
CA LYS A 366 -26.33 -9.87 -17.62
C LYS A 366 -26.65 -8.44 -17.15
N GLU A 367 -26.15 -8.03 -15.98
CA GLU A 367 -26.35 -6.66 -15.48
C GLU A 367 -25.66 -5.61 -16.36
N VAL A 368 -24.42 -5.86 -16.80
CA VAL A 368 -23.68 -4.95 -17.70
C VAL A 368 -24.40 -4.81 -19.04
N VAL A 369 -24.91 -5.90 -19.62
CA VAL A 369 -25.71 -5.86 -20.87
C VAL A 369 -27.02 -5.07 -20.67
N ALA A 370 -27.77 -5.34 -19.59
CA ALA A 370 -28.99 -4.59 -19.28
C ALA A 370 -28.73 -3.09 -19.07
N LYS A 371 -27.56 -2.74 -18.53
CA LYS A 371 -27.06 -1.37 -18.35
C LYS A 371 -26.37 -0.77 -19.58
N LYS A 372 -26.46 -1.41 -20.75
CA LYS A 372 -25.83 -0.96 -22.01
C LYS A 372 -24.33 -0.65 -21.88
N GLY A 373 -23.61 -1.46 -21.07
CA GLY A 373 -22.17 -1.32 -20.84
C GLY A 373 -21.76 -0.57 -19.58
N ALA A 374 -22.69 0.03 -18.82
CA ALA A 374 -22.36 0.62 -17.52
C ALA A 374 -22.14 -0.45 -16.43
N MET A 375 -21.30 -0.10 -15.45
CA MET A 375 -20.75 -0.99 -14.41
C MET A 375 -21.85 -1.76 -13.63
N ALA A 376 -21.61 -3.04 -13.36
CA ALA A 376 -22.46 -3.84 -12.48
C ALA A 376 -22.40 -3.36 -11.02
N ARG A 377 -23.40 -3.70 -10.19
CA ARG A 377 -23.32 -3.42 -8.75
C ARG A 377 -22.35 -4.40 -8.08
N SER A 378 -21.46 -3.88 -7.23
CA SER A 378 -20.31 -4.58 -6.64
C SER A 378 -20.68 -5.54 -5.51
#